data_AF-A0A523NF81-F1
#
_entry.id   AF-A0A523NF81-F1
#
_cell.length_a   1.000
_cell.length_b   1.000
_cell.length_c   1.000
_cell.angle_alpha   90.00
_cell.angle_beta   90.00
_cell.angle_gamma   90.00
#
_symmetry.space_group_name_H-M   'P 1'
#
loop_
_entity.id
_entity.type
_entity.pdbx_description
1 polymer ?
#
loop_
_entity_poly.entity_id
_entity_poly.type
_entity_poly.pdbx_seq_one_letter_code
_entity_poly.pdbx_strand_id
1 'polypeptide(L)'
;MGPLGGVGANKSIKIDISNDEKLCNDSIEKIVHNKYSDLNEEFKVSSYSLEEIVSEKMRSLMQRTMPMDLYDIYHMFEVENKDIEDFIFTFQEKTVFKELDLSQFTKIILAKEATFKGQ
;
A
#
# COMPACT_ATOMS: atom_id res chain seq x y z
N MET A 1 14.81 29.69 9.88
CA MET A 1 13.86 29.27 10.92
C MET A 1 12.51 29.07 10.25
N GLY A 2 11.95 27.85 10.24
CA GLY A 2 10.64 27.59 9.63
C GLY A 2 9.47 28.03 10.54
N PRO A 3 8.25 28.21 9.99
CA PRO A 3 7.14 28.91 10.64
C PRO A 3 6.59 28.25 11.92
N LEU A 4 7.03 27.04 12.27
CA LEU A 4 6.54 26.30 13.43
C LEU A 4 7.51 26.23 14.63
N GLY A 5 8.64 26.94 14.62
CA GLY A 5 9.42 27.20 15.85
C GLY A 5 9.85 25.97 16.67
N GLY A 6 9.80 24.76 16.12
CA GLY A 6 10.11 23.53 16.83
C GLY A 6 11.62 23.35 16.97
N VAL A 7 12.11 23.49 18.20
CA VAL A 7 13.45 23.05 18.62
C VAL A 7 13.63 21.61 18.13
N GLY A 8 14.69 21.35 17.37
CA GLY A 8 14.88 20.20 16.47
C GLY A 8 14.97 18.80 17.11
N ALA A 9 14.37 18.57 18.27
CA ALA A 9 14.42 17.31 19.01
C ALA A 9 13.52 16.20 18.42
N ASN A 10 12.54 16.52 17.57
CA ASN A 10 11.54 15.56 17.06
C ASN A 10 11.47 15.50 15.52
N LYS A 11 12.61 15.62 14.83
CA LYS A 11 12.69 15.45 13.37
C LYS A 11 13.31 14.10 13.02
N SER A 12 12.59 13.02 13.30
CA SER A 12 12.97 11.68 12.90
C SER A 12 12.08 11.18 11.77
N ILE A 13 12.66 10.45 10.82
CA ILE A 13 11.94 9.73 9.77
C ILE A 13 12.06 8.25 10.11
N LYS A 14 10.93 7.56 10.23
CA LYS A 14 10.92 6.11 10.39
C LYS A 14 11.19 5.48 9.03
N ILE A 15 12.24 4.66 8.96
CA ILE A 15 12.58 3.89 7.77
C ILE A 15 12.41 2.41 8.13
N ASP A 16 11.51 1.73 7.43
CA ASP A 16 11.32 0.28 7.53
C ASP A 16 11.95 -0.38 6.30
N ILE A 17 12.76 -1.43 6.52
CA ILE A 17 13.40 -2.22 5.46
C ILE A 17 12.98 -3.67 5.66
N SER A 18 12.37 -4.27 4.65
CA SER A 18 11.90 -5.66 4.66
C SER A 18 12.42 -6.43 3.46
N ASN A 19 12.65 -7.74 3.65
CA ASN A 19 12.99 -8.70 2.59
C ASN A 19 12.01 -9.89 2.57
N ASP A 20 10.90 -9.77 3.29
CA ASP A 20 9.90 -10.82 3.47
C ASP A 20 8.68 -10.58 2.56
N GLU A 21 8.93 -10.21 1.32
CA GLU A 21 7.90 -10.07 0.29
C GLU A 21 8.42 -10.57 -1.05
N LYS A 22 7.50 -11.07 -1.88
CA LYS A 22 7.80 -11.47 -3.25
C LYS A 22 7.49 -10.30 -4.16
N LEU A 23 8.52 -9.75 -4.80
CA LEU A 23 8.38 -8.77 -5.87
C LEU A 23 7.99 -9.48 -7.17
N CYS A 24 6.80 -9.19 -7.70
CA CYS A 24 6.30 -9.80 -8.93
C CYS A 24 6.62 -8.95 -10.16
N ASN A 25 6.60 -7.63 -9.97
CA ASN A 25 6.86 -6.64 -11.01
C ASN A 25 8.19 -5.90 -10.77
N ASP A 26 8.80 -5.42 -11.85
CA ASP A 26 9.96 -4.53 -11.78
C ASP A 26 9.61 -3.19 -11.13
N SER A 27 10.60 -2.56 -10.50
CA SER A 27 10.44 -1.21 -9.95
C SER A 27 10.22 -0.19 -11.07
N ILE A 28 9.36 0.79 -10.84
CA ILE A 28 9.06 1.87 -11.77
C ILE A 28 9.62 3.20 -11.27
N GLU A 29 10.19 4.01 -12.15
CA GLU A 29 10.55 5.38 -11.79
C GLU A 29 9.30 6.26 -11.68
N LYS A 30 9.18 6.95 -10.55
CA LYS A 30 8.14 7.96 -10.29
C LYS A 30 8.77 9.31 -10.04
N ILE A 31 8.17 10.34 -10.64
CA ILE A 31 8.55 11.73 -10.36
C ILE A 31 7.97 12.12 -9.01
N VAL A 32 8.81 12.68 -8.14
CA VAL A 32 8.40 13.19 -6.83
C VAL A 32 7.58 14.46 -7.03
N HIS A 33 6.36 14.46 -6.49
CA HIS A 33 5.50 15.64 -6.52
C HIS A 33 6.03 16.72 -5.57
N ASN A 34 6.74 17.69 -6.13
CA ASN A 34 7.25 18.84 -5.40
C ASN A 34 6.25 20.01 -5.46
N LYS A 35 5.92 20.60 -4.30
CA LYS A 35 5.07 21.81 -4.17
C LYS A 35 5.87 23.06 -3.76
N TYR A 36 7.17 22.93 -3.53
CA TYR A 36 8.04 24.03 -3.14
C TYR A 36 8.41 24.86 -4.38
N SER A 37 7.97 26.12 -4.39
CA SER A 37 8.13 27.04 -5.52
C SER A 37 9.58 27.45 -5.79
N ASP A 38 10.45 27.31 -4.79
CA ASP A 38 11.88 27.62 -4.84
C ASP A 38 12.75 26.45 -5.30
N LEU A 39 12.16 25.26 -5.47
CA LEU A 39 12.86 24.05 -5.85
C LEU A 39 12.48 23.67 -7.29
N ASN A 40 13.37 23.98 -8.23
CA ASN A 40 13.16 23.77 -9.68
C ASN A 40 13.66 22.41 -10.19
N GLU A 41 14.25 21.61 -9.32
CA GLU A 41 14.80 20.30 -9.66
C GLU A 41 13.70 19.23 -9.68
N GLU A 42 13.76 18.34 -10.67
CA GLU A 42 12.92 17.15 -10.73
C GLU A 42 13.63 15.99 -10.05
N PHE A 43 12.98 15.40 -9.06
CA PHE A 43 13.50 14.21 -8.38
C PHE A 43 12.72 12.99 -8.84
N LYS A 44 13.44 11.89 -9.06
CA LYS A 44 12.87 10.59 -9.38
C LYS A 44 13.15 9.61 -8.26
N VAL A 45 12.20 8.72 -8.01
CA VAL A 45 12.31 7.64 -7.03
C VAL A 45 11.89 6.33 -7.67
N SER A 46 12.66 5.27 -7.41
CA SER A 46 12.25 3.91 -7.74
C SER A 46 11.16 3.48 -6.77
N SER A 47 10.00 3.11 -7.31
CA SER A 47 8.80 2.79 -6.56
C SER A 47 8.19 1.49 -7.08
N TYR A 48 7.37 0.84 -6.25
CA TYR A 48 6.57 -0.29 -6.69
C TYR A 48 5.52 0.13 -7.73
N SER A 49 5.15 -0.81 -8.60
CA SER A 49 4.01 -0.62 -9.48
C SER A 49 2.71 -0.53 -8.67
N LEU A 50 1.69 0.13 -9.24
CA LEU A 50 0.38 0.20 -8.58
C LEU A 50 -0.18 -1.21 -8.34
N GLU A 51 0.03 -2.10 -9.32
CA GLU A 51 -0.39 -3.50 -9.25
C GLU A 51 0.23 -4.24 -8.06
N GLU A 52 1.54 -4.06 -7.87
CA GLU A 52 2.30 -4.63 -6.76
C GLU A 52 1.77 -4.15 -5.41
N ILE A 53 1.52 -2.83 -5.28
CA ILE A 53 1.05 -2.19 -4.04
C ILE A 53 -0.36 -2.67 -3.67
N VAL A 54 -1.30 -2.65 -4.61
CA VAL A 54 -2.70 -3.04 -4.37
C VAL A 54 -2.77 -4.52 -4.03
N SER A 55 -2.06 -5.36 -4.77
CA SER A 55 -1.99 -6.80 -4.51
C SER A 55 -1.42 -7.11 -3.13
N GLU A 56 -0.37 -6.40 -2.70
CA GLU A 56 0.16 -6.54 -1.33
C GLU A 56 -0.85 -6.10 -0.27
N LYS A 57 -1.61 -5.04 -0.51
CA LYS A 57 -2.68 -4.60 0.41
C LYS A 57 -3.77 -5.66 0.52
N MET A 58 -4.20 -6.25 -0.60
CA MET A 58 -5.22 -7.32 -0.61
C MET A 58 -4.75 -8.54 0.20
N ARG A 59 -3.49 -8.93 -0.01
CA ARG A 59 -2.83 -10.01 0.74
C ARG A 59 -2.66 -9.66 2.22
N SER A 60 -2.37 -8.40 2.55
CA SER A 60 -2.34 -7.91 3.94
C SER A 60 -3.69 -8.01 4.62
N LEU A 61 -4.79 -7.70 3.93
CA LEU A 61 -6.13 -7.81 4.50
C LEU A 61 -6.50 -9.25 4.91
N MET A 62 -5.89 -10.27 4.31
CA MET A 62 -6.08 -11.66 4.75
C MET A 62 -5.48 -11.90 6.15
N GLN A 63 -4.34 -11.28 6.45
CA GLN A 63 -3.58 -11.56 7.67
C GLN A 63 -3.91 -10.59 8.81
N ARG A 64 -4.00 -9.29 8.52
CA ARG A 64 -4.23 -8.22 9.49
C ARG A 64 -5.46 -7.39 9.14
N THR A 65 -5.99 -6.68 10.12
CA THR A 65 -7.18 -5.84 9.96
C THR A 65 -6.75 -4.40 10.27
N MET A 66 -6.30 -3.67 9.25
CA MET A 66 -5.95 -2.26 9.39
C MET A 66 -6.91 -1.41 8.54
N PRO A 67 -7.58 -0.40 9.13
CA PRO A 67 -8.51 0.47 8.41
C PRO A 67 -7.91 1.13 7.15
N MET A 68 -6.62 1.45 7.19
CA MET A 68 -5.91 2.08 6.08
C MET A 68 -5.81 1.19 4.84
N ASP A 69 -5.53 -0.11 5.01
CA ASP A 69 -5.47 -1.03 3.86
C ASP A 69 -6.84 -1.23 3.22
N LEU A 70 -7.91 -1.29 4.05
CA LEU A 70 -9.29 -1.39 3.56
C LEU A 70 -9.70 -0.15 2.77
N TYR A 71 -9.41 1.04 3.30
CA TYR A 71 -9.70 2.30 2.62
C TYR A 71 -8.98 2.39 1.27
N ASP A 72 -7.68 2.04 1.23
CA ASP A 72 -6.91 2.11 -0.01
C ASP A 72 -7.48 1.17 -1.08
N ILE A 73 -7.88 -0.05 -0.69
CA ILE A 73 -8.51 -1.01 -1.62
C ILE A 73 -9.88 -0.51 -2.10
N TYR A 74 -10.73 -0.05 -1.19
CA TYR A 74 -12.01 0.56 -1.54
C TYR A 74 -11.82 1.73 -2.50
N HIS A 75 -10.89 2.63 -2.20
CA HIS A 75 -10.62 3.80 -3.04
C HIS A 75 -10.15 3.39 -4.44
N MET A 76 -9.27 2.41 -4.56
CA MET A 76 -8.77 1.97 -5.87
C MET A 76 -9.87 1.34 -6.74
N PHE A 77 -10.74 0.51 -6.17
CA PHE A 77 -11.76 -0.19 -6.95
C PHE A 77 -13.04 0.62 -7.13
N GLU A 78 -13.49 1.34 -6.11
CA GLU A 78 -14.79 2.03 -6.14
C GLU A 78 -14.70 3.50 -6.56
N VAL A 79 -13.60 4.19 -6.22
CA VAL A 79 -13.43 5.63 -6.53
C VAL A 79 -12.65 5.80 -7.84
N GLU A 80 -11.51 5.13 -7.95
CA GLU A 80 -10.64 5.18 -9.14
C GLU A 80 -11.08 4.20 -10.25
N ASN A 81 -12.10 3.37 -9.98
CA ASN A 81 -12.71 2.43 -10.92
C ASN A 81 -11.67 1.54 -11.64
N LYS A 82 -10.68 1.05 -10.89
CA LYS A 82 -9.70 0.09 -11.39
C LYS A 82 -10.34 -1.28 -11.56
N ASP A 83 -9.94 -2.00 -12.60
CA ASP A 83 -10.40 -3.37 -12.80
C ASP A 83 -9.66 -4.31 -11.85
N ILE A 84 -10.41 -5.12 -11.09
CA ILE A 84 -9.81 -6.09 -10.18
C ILE A 84 -8.99 -7.15 -10.93
N GLU A 85 -9.37 -7.46 -12.18
CA GLU A 85 -8.68 -8.44 -13.02
C GLU A 85 -7.21 -8.07 -13.25
N ASP A 86 -6.89 -6.78 -13.28
CA ASP A 86 -5.52 -6.26 -13.44
C ASP A 86 -4.60 -6.67 -12.28
N PHE A 87 -5.14 -7.05 -11.12
CA PHE A 87 -4.38 -7.33 -9.90
C PHE A 87 -4.40 -8.81 -9.50
N ILE A 88 -5.29 -9.63 -10.07
CA ILE A 88 -5.54 -11.00 -9.58
C ILE A 88 -4.29 -11.88 -9.67
N PHE A 89 -3.54 -11.82 -10.76
CA PHE A 89 -2.35 -12.67 -10.93
C PHE A 89 -1.26 -12.34 -9.91
N THR A 90 -0.93 -11.06 -9.76
CA THR A 90 0.06 -10.61 -8.77
C THR A 90 -0.40 -10.89 -7.34
N PHE A 91 -1.70 -10.71 -7.06
CA PHE A 91 -2.28 -11.07 -5.77
C PHE A 91 -2.17 -12.57 -5.47
N GLN A 92 -2.46 -13.44 -6.44
CA GLN A 92 -2.32 -14.89 -6.31
C GLN A 92 -0.89 -15.28 -5.95
N GLU A 93 0.09 -14.81 -6.70
CA GLU A 93 1.52 -15.09 -6.45
C GLU A 93 1.95 -14.68 -5.04
N LYS A 94 1.44 -13.53 -4.55
CA LYS A 94 1.73 -13.02 -3.20
C LYS A 94 1.05 -13.85 -2.10
N THR A 95 -0.17 -14.33 -2.33
CA THR A 95 -0.84 -15.23 -1.37
C THR A 95 -0.12 -16.57 -1.25
N VAL A 96 0.29 -17.16 -2.38
CA VAL A 96 1.05 -18.42 -2.41
C VAL A 96 2.37 -18.26 -1.66
N PHE A 97 3.10 -17.15 -1.87
CA PHE A 97 4.34 -16.86 -1.18
C PHE A 97 4.18 -16.77 0.36
N LYS A 98 3.04 -16.31 0.84
CA LYS A 98 2.72 -16.24 2.28
C LYS A 98 1.98 -17.48 2.81
N GLU A 99 1.91 -18.55 2.03
CA GLU A 99 1.21 -19.79 2.38
C GLU A 99 -0.27 -19.56 2.74
N LEU A 100 -0.91 -18.60 2.07
CA LEU A 100 -2.31 -18.26 2.27
C LEU A 100 -3.17 -18.93 1.19
N ASP A 101 -4.32 -19.45 1.60
CA ASP A 101 -5.33 -19.99 0.69
C ASP A 101 -6.22 -18.86 0.16
N LEU A 102 -6.05 -18.53 -1.12
CA LEU A 102 -6.85 -17.54 -1.84
C LEU A 102 -8.35 -17.82 -1.75
N SER A 103 -8.77 -19.08 -1.74
CA SER A 103 -10.19 -19.45 -1.68
C SER A 103 -10.86 -19.01 -0.37
N GLN A 104 -10.06 -18.81 0.69
CA GLN A 104 -10.55 -18.31 1.97
C GLN A 104 -10.68 -16.78 2.00
N PHE A 105 -10.20 -16.04 0.99
CA PHE A 105 -10.17 -14.57 1.00
C PHE A 105 -11.54 -13.98 1.39
N THR A 106 -12.59 -14.27 0.62
CA THR A 106 -13.94 -13.74 0.86
C THR A 106 -14.45 -14.07 2.25
N LYS A 107 -14.23 -15.30 2.71
CA LYS A 107 -14.64 -15.73 4.06
C LYS A 107 -13.91 -14.96 5.16
N ILE A 108 -12.60 -14.76 5.01
CA ILE A 108 -11.77 -14.00 5.94
C ILE A 108 -12.22 -12.54 6.00
N ILE A 109 -12.46 -11.92 4.84
CA ILE A 109 -12.90 -10.52 4.79
C ILE A 109 -14.29 -10.34 5.40
N LEU A 110 -15.25 -11.21 5.08
CA LEU A 110 -16.60 -11.15 5.68
C LEU A 110 -16.56 -11.34 7.20
N ALA A 111 -15.71 -12.23 7.72
CA ALA A 111 -15.55 -12.40 9.15
C ALA A 111 -15.00 -11.15 9.86
N LYS A 112 -14.27 -10.29 9.14
CA LYS A 112 -13.71 -9.03 9.67
C LYS A 112 -14.71 -7.89 9.67
N GLU A 113 -15.86 -8.00 9.01
CA GLU A 113 -16.89 -6.96 8.95
C GLU A 113 -17.35 -6.51 10.36
N ALA A 114 -17.51 -7.46 11.29
CA ALA A 114 -17.88 -7.16 12.67
C ALA A 114 -16.84 -6.29 13.39
N THR A 115 -15.54 -6.50 13.08
CA THR A 115 -14.44 -5.72 13.66
C THR A 115 -14.42 -4.28 13.12
N PHE A 116 -14.82 -4.06 11.87
CA PHE A 116 -14.89 -2.73 11.27
C PHE A 116 -16.14 -1.94 11.67
N LYS A 117 -17.24 -2.62 12.04
CA LYS A 117 -18.46 -1.95 12.56
C LYS A 117 -18.36 -1.52 14.02
N GLY A 118 -17.37 -2.04 14.76
CA GLY A 118 -17.22 -1.81 16.20
C GLY A 118 -16.29 -0.67 16.62
N GLN A 119 -15.83 0.17 15.67
CA GLN A 119 -14.95 1.32 15.93
C GLN A 119 -15.63 2.64 15.59
#